data_AF-K2DMN4-F1
#
_entry.id   AF-K2DMN4-F1
#
_cell.length_a   1.000
_cell.length_b   1.000
_cell.length_c   1.000
_cell.angle_alpha   90.00
_cell.angle_beta   90.00
_cell.angle_gamma   90.00
#
_symmetry.space_group_name_H-M   'P 1'
#
loop_
_entity.id
_entity.type
_entity.pdbx_description
1 polymer ?
#
loop_
_entity_poly.entity_id
_entity_poly.type
_entity_poly.pdbx_seq_one_letter_code
_entity_poly.pdbx_strand_id
1 'polypeptide(L)'
;MNASLKSLALVTSALALASPLKATAAQYDCTVKSRSSAVVLMHCKTHLQDSAWVKAAKSACEPGKACNVWIWEDLSMIPLTALSTDAELPKSATGAAVAV
;
A
#
# COMPACT_ATOMS: atom_id res chain seq x y z
N MET A 1 17.14 -52.54 43.05
CA MET A 1 17.05 -51.11 43.44
C MET A 1 16.94 -50.31 42.15
N ASN A 2 15.78 -49.72 41.89
CA ASN A 2 15.40 -49.19 40.58
C ASN A 2 15.92 -47.77 40.41
N ALA A 3 16.63 -47.51 39.30
CA ALA A 3 17.09 -46.17 38.95
C ALA A 3 15.98 -45.39 38.20
N SER A 4 15.84 -44.13 38.61
CA SER A 4 14.91 -43.11 38.14
C SER A 4 15.37 -42.46 36.83
N LEU A 5 14.46 -42.24 35.88
CA LEU A 5 14.63 -41.41 34.67
C LEU A 5 13.26 -40.78 34.35
N LYS A 6 12.95 -39.56 34.82
CA LYS A 6 13.13 -38.24 34.18
C LYS A 6 12.49 -38.07 32.79
N SER A 7 11.35 -37.38 32.81
CA SER A 7 10.77 -36.37 31.89
C SER A 7 11.14 -36.37 30.40
N LEU A 8 10.10 -36.33 29.54
CA LEU A 8 10.11 -35.50 28.32
C LEU A 8 8.74 -34.81 28.15
N ALA A 9 8.79 -33.49 28.21
CA ALA A 9 7.67 -32.58 27.98
C ALA A 9 7.30 -32.56 26.49
N LEU A 10 6.00 -32.68 26.17
CA LEU A 10 5.50 -32.32 24.85
C LEU A 10 5.33 -30.80 24.79
N VAL A 11 6.27 -30.14 24.11
CA VAL A 11 6.11 -28.75 23.69
C VAL A 11 5.25 -28.73 22.43
N THR A 12 3.95 -28.48 22.59
CA THR A 12 3.08 -28.13 21.46
C THR A 12 3.31 -26.68 21.07
N SER A 13 4.31 -26.46 20.22
CA SER A 13 4.48 -25.17 19.53
C SER A 13 3.42 -25.02 18.45
N ALA A 14 2.29 -24.41 18.79
CA ALA A 14 1.37 -23.88 17.80
C ALA A 14 2.02 -22.66 17.13
N LEU A 15 2.70 -22.89 16.00
CA LEU A 15 3.11 -21.81 15.09
C LEU A 15 1.84 -21.21 14.49
N ALA A 16 1.31 -20.17 15.13
CA ALA A 16 0.34 -19.29 14.52
C ALA A 16 1.01 -18.65 13.29
N LEU A 17 0.61 -19.10 12.11
CA LEU A 17 0.91 -18.46 10.84
C LEU A 17 0.28 -17.07 10.87
N ALA A 18 1.04 -16.08 11.34
CA ALA A 18 0.74 -14.68 11.12
C ALA A 18 0.84 -14.45 9.60
N SER A 19 -0.28 -14.62 8.90
CA SER A 19 -0.39 -14.16 7.52
C SER A 19 -0.05 -12.67 7.54
N PRO A 20 0.97 -12.21 6.78
CA PRO A 20 1.26 -10.80 6.71
C PRO A 20 0.04 -10.14 6.09
N LEU A 21 -0.73 -9.43 6.91
CA LEU A 21 -1.84 -8.62 6.46
C LEU A 21 -1.22 -7.59 5.51
N LYS A 22 -1.37 -7.81 4.20
CA LYS A 22 -0.82 -6.90 3.17
C LYS A 22 -1.33 -5.51 3.50
N ALA A 23 -0.41 -4.61 3.81
CA ALA A 23 -0.77 -3.24 4.05
C ALA A 23 -1.40 -2.68 2.78
N THR A 24 -2.59 -2.09 2.90
CA THR A 24 -3.30 -1.46 1.79
C THR A 24 -3.16 0.05 1.93
N ALA A 25 -3.29 0.79 0.83
CA ALA A 25 -3.29 2.25 0.86
C ALA A 25 -4.26 2.83 1.91
N ALA A 26 -5.40 2.15 2.14
CA ALA A 26 -6.42 2.54 3.12
C ALA A 26 -5.89 2.61 4.56
N GLN A 27 -4.87 1.83 4.89
CA GLN A 27 -4.23 1.87 6.21
C GLN A 27 -3.41 3.14 6.45
N TYR A 28 -3.16 3.93 5.40
CA TYR A 28 -2.39 5.17 5.45
C TYR A 28 -3.26 6.38 5.13
N ASP A 29 -4.57 6.30 5.41
CA ASP A 29 -5.54 7.37 5.11
C ASP A 29 -5.57 7.75 3.62
N CYS A 30 -5.23 6.80 2.76
CA CYS A 30 -5.21 6.95 1.31
C CYS A 30 -6.10 5.90 0.63
N THR A 31 -6.74 6.24 -0.48
CA THR A 31 -7.62 5.34 -1.22
C THR A 31 -7.25 5.39 -2.69
N VAL A 32 -6.97 4.22 -3.27
CA VAL A 32 -6.82 4.08 -4.73
C VAL A 32 -8.17 4.35 -5.37
N LYS A 33 -8.23 5.34 -6.26
CA LYS A 33 -9.45 5.74 -6.99
C LYS A 33 -9.51 5.09 -8.38
N SER A 34 -8.37 4.97 -9.03
CA SER A 34 -8.24 4.30 -10.31
C SER A 34 -6.85 3.71 -10.47
N ARG A 35 -6.72 2.65 -11.27
CA ARG A 35 -5.45 1.96 -11.52
C ARG A 35 -5.41 1.46 -12.96
N SER A 36 -4.26 1.66 -13.60
CA SER A 36 -3.83 0.98 -14.82
C SER A 36 -2.60 0.11 -14.51
N SER A 37 -2.01 -0.50 -15.55
CA SER A 37 -0.78 -1.29 -15.37
C SER A 37 0.45 -0.46 -14.96
N ALA A 38 0.43 0.85 -15.18
CA ALA A 38 1.58 1.73 -14.94
C ALA A 38 1.26 2.98 -14.13
N VAL A 39 -0.02 3.35 -13.96
CA VAL A 39 -0.43 4.55 -13.22
C VAL A 39 -1.45 4.20 -12.15
N VAL A 40 -1.28 4.74 -10.96
CA VAL A 40 -2.26 4.68 -9.88
C VAL A 40 -2.68 6.09 -9.50
N LEU A 41 -3.99 6.34 -9.50
CA LEU A 41 -4.59 7.58 -9.01
C LEU A 41 -5.09 7.34 -7.60
N MET A 42 -4.62 8.16 -6.66
CA MET A 42 -4.88 7.98 -5.24
C MET A 42 -5.33 9.28 -4.59
N HIS A 43 -6.33 9.16 -3.72
CA HIS A 43 -6.78 10.23 -2.85
C HIS A 43 -6.24 9.98 -1.45
N CYS A 44 -5.57 10.95 -0.85
CA CYS A 44 -5.15 10.89 0.56
C CYS A 44 -5.86 11.98 1.36
N LYS A 45 -6.03 11.78 2.67
CA LYS A 45 -6.46 12.88 3.55
C LYS A 45 -5.46 14.03 3.51
N THR A 46 -5.96 15.23 3.79
CA THR A 46 -5.13 16.43 3.94
C THR A 46 -4.18 16.31 5.11
N HIS A 47 -3.00 16.93 5.00
CA HIS A 47 -2.01 17.06 6.09
C HIS A 47 -1.37 15.74 6.56
N LEU A 48 -1.28 14.75 5.67
CA LEU A 48 -0.42 13.60 5.92
C LEU A 48 1.05 13.98 5.78
N GLN A 49 1.90 13.24 6.50
CA GLN A 49 3.35 13.36 6.38
C GLN A 49 3.84 12.64 5.11
N ASP A 50 4.89 13.13 4.47
CA ASP A 50 5.48 12.54 3.24
C ASP A 50 5.73 11.03 3.36
N SER A 51 6.15 10.58 4.55
CA SER A 51 6.40 9.15 4.80
C SER A 51 5.14 8.28 4.70
N ALA A 52 3.95 8.83 4.96
CA ALA A 52 2.68 8.14 4.80
C ALA A 52 2.32 8.03 3.31
N TRP A 53 2.51 9.09 2.53
CA TRP A 53 2.33 9.06 1.07
C TRP A 53 3.22 8.03 0.40
N VAL A 54 4.51 7.99 0.74
CA VAL A 54 5.44 7.00 0.17
C VAL A 54 5.03 5.56 0.52
N LYS A 55 4.59 5.31 1.76
CA LYS A 55 4.11 3.98 2.16
C LYS A 55 2.83 3.59 1.43
N ALA A 56 1.88 4.52 1.32
CA ALA A 56 0.64 4.33 0.57
C ALA A 56 0.95 4.01 -0.90
N ALA A 57 1.79 4.81 -1.56
CA ALA A 57 2.21 4.61 -2.94
C ALA A 57 2.84 3.24 -3.18
N LYS A 58 3.81 2.85 -2.35
CA LYS A 58 4.44 1.51 -2.44
C LYS A 58 3.45 0.37 -2.28
N SER A 59 2.43 0.54 -1.44
CA SER A 59 1.38 -0.46 -1.25
C SER A 59 0.34 -0.50 -2.39
N ALA A 60 0.31 0.53 -3.24
CA ALA A 60 -0.72 0.72 -4.22
C ALA A 60 -0.40 0.10 -5.59
N CYS A 61 0.87 -0.20 -5.89
CA CYS A 61 1.25 -0.91 -7.11
C CYS A 61 0.90 -2.40 -7.03
N GLU A 62 0.76 -3.05 -8.19
CA GLU A 62 0.65 -4.51 -8.24
C GLU A 62 1.96 -5.17 -7.77
N PRO A 63 1.89 -6.31 -7.06
CA PRO A 63 3.08 -7.03 -6.63
C PRO A 63 4.01 -7.36 -7.82
N GLY A 64 5.28 -6.97 -7.70
CA GLY A 64 6.30 -7.24 -8.72
C GLY A 64 6.29 -6.29 -9.91
N LYS A 65 5.49 -5.21 -9.89
CA LYS A 65 5.47 -4.18 -10.93
C LYS A 65 5.75 -2.80 -10.36
N ALA A 66 6.60 -2.03 -11.05
CA ALA A 66 6.72 -0.61 -10.81
C ALA A 66 5.48 0.11 -11.37
N CYS A 67 5.01 1.14 -10.68
CA CYS A 67 3.93 2.01 -11.16
C CYS A 67 4.17 3.43 -10.67
N ASN A 68 3.71 4.41 -11.46
CA ASN A 68 3.72 5.82 -11.11
C ASN A 68 2.48 6.12 -10.27
N VAL A 69 2.67 6.63 -9.06
CA VAL A 69 1.56 6.93 -8.17
C VAL A 69 1.37 8.43 -8.09
N TRP A 70 0.15 8.87 -8.38
CA TRP A 70 -0.24 10.26 -8.26
C TRP A 70 -1.23 10.42 -7.11
N ILE A 71 -0.91 11.32 -6.20
CA ILE A 71 -1.64 11.54 -4.95
C ILE A 71 -2.24 12.94 -4.96
N TRP A 72 -3.54 13.02 -4.69
CA TRP A 72 -4.24 14.28 -4.45
C TRP A 72 -4.86 14.28 -3.05
N GLU A 73 -4.91 15.46 -2.44
CA GLU A 73 -5.67 15.68 -1.21
C GLU A 73 -7.12 16.11 -1.51
N ASP A 74 -7.33 16.85 -2.61
CA ASP A 74 -8.66 17.21 -3.11
C ASP A 74 -9.16 16.17 -4.11
N LEU A 75 -10.25 15.49 -3.75
CA LEU A 75 -10.88 14.46 -4.58
C LEU A 75 -11.39 15.01 -5.92
N SER A 76 -11.77 16.28 -5.99
CA SER A 76 -12.32 16.90 -7.20
C SER A 76 -11.29 17.10 -8.30
N MET A 77 -10.00 17.09 -7.94
CA MET A 77 -8.88 17.27 -8.85
C MET A 77 -8.36 15.95 -9.46
N ILE A 78 -8.88 14.82 -9.00
CA ILE A 78 -8.42 13.49 -9.43
C ILE A 78 -9.08 13.13 -10.76
N PRO A 79 -8.29 12.76 -11.79
CA PRO A 79 -8.86 12.21 -13.02
C PRO A 79 -9.70 10.96 -12.74
N LEU A 80 -10.79 10.79 -13.48
CA LEU A 80 -11.70 9.66 -13.28
C LEU A 80 -11.07 8.31 -13.62
N THR A 81 -10.06 8.29 -14.49
CA THR A 81 -9.47 7.05 -15.02
C THR A 81 -7.97 7.17 -15.09
N ALA A 82 -7.28 6.16 -14.56
CA ALA A 82 -5.85 6.00 -14.72
C ALA A 82 -5.52 5.66 -16.18
N LEU A 83 -4.68 6.47 -16.80
CA LEU A 83 -4.18 6.24 -18.15
C LEU A 83 -3.08 5.18 -18.14
N SER A 84 -2.74 4.64 -19.32
CA SER A 84 -1.66 3.66 -19.47
C SER A 84 -0.26 4.25 -19.23
N THR A 85 -0.13 5.57 -19.24
CA THR A 85 1.12 6.31 -18.96
C THR A 85 0.78 7.61 -18.23
N ASP A 86 1.68 8.09 -17.39
CA ASP A 86 1.55 9.36 -16.69
C ASP A 86 1.86 10.58 -17.59
N ALA A 87 2.55 10.37 -18.71
CA ALA A 87 2.87 11.42 -19.68
C ALA A 87 1.62 12.09 -20.30
N GLU A 88 0.49 11.36 -20.29
CA GLU A 88 -0.79 11.82 -20.84
C GLU A 88 -1.70 12.44 -19.78
N LEU A 89 -1.29 12.48 -18.51
CA LEU A 89 -2.11 13.10 -17.47
C LEU A 89 -2.24 14.61 -17.72
N PRO A 90 -3.45 15.19 -17.60
CA PRO A 90 -3.65 16.62 -17.80
C PRO A 90 -2.78 17.44 -16.83
N LYS A 91 -2.01 18.39 -17.38
CA LYS A 91 -1.14 19.26 -16.57
C LYS A 91 -1.91 20.04 -15.49
N SER A 92 -3.15 20.39 -15.78
CA SER A 92 -4.06 21.05 -14.84
C SER A 92 -4.40 20.17 -13.63
N ALA A 93 -4.41 18.84 -13.79
CA ALA A 93 -4.65 17.90 -12.70
C ALA A 93 -3.34 17.59 -11.94
N THR A 94 -2.24 17.39 -12.66
CA THR A 94 -0.96 17.00 -12.04
C THR A 94 -0.28 18.12 -11.25
N GLY A 95 -0.56 19.39 -11.56
CA GLY A 95 -0.02 20.53 -10.79
C GLY A 95 -0.47 20.60 -9.32
N ALA A 96 -1.58 19.94 -8.98
CA ALA A 96 -2.10 19.85 -7.61
C ALA A 96 -1.79 18.49 -6.95
N ALA A 97 -0.97 17.65 -7.60
CA ALA A 97 -0.70 16.29 -7.19
C ALA A 97 0.73 16.14 -6.68
N VAL A 98 0.95 15.09 -5.89
CA VAL A 98 2.27 14.59 -5.53
C VAL A 98 2.54 13.33 -6.32
N ALA A 99 3.66 13.30 -7.05
CA ALA A 99 4.14 12.13 -7.76
C ALA A 99 5.11 11.34 -6.88
N VAL A 100 4.92 10.02 -6.81
CA VAL A 100 5.77 9.07 -6.07
C VAL A 100 6.16 7.90 -6.97
#